data_AF-Q4CP96-F1
#
_entry.id   AF-Q4CP96-F1
#
_cell.length_a   1.000
_cell.length_b   1.000
_cell.length_c   1.000
_cell.angle_alpha   90.00
_cell.angle_beta   90.00
_cell.angle_gamma   90.00
#
_symmetry.space_group_name_H-M   'P 1'
#
loop_
_entity.id
_entity.type
_entity.pdbx_description
1 polymer ?
#
loop_
_entity_poly.entity_id
_entity_poly.type
_entity_poly.pdbx_seq_one_letter_code
_entity_poly.pdbx_strand_id
1 'polypeptide(L)'
;MHRWDAFKPLVSSLCKKKPSWETAIAHYQRSLVEVGSSLELEHAQRIALLFLKQNGVPGQLSSWARLFSFEDIPTCSLMLKALVRHDLWRSAINLWVWNPNDATGEALIDELAFCNMWKQSIYVLQQLIMNEKFYSDSKKTITGDIIEEKHIDSDVALALNDAFRLANDPTFIPPEERRRRGTIPHLVNTAFPLKSQWQRAISLLVRLSERDISSDTRKELLDVAAARLAYQAGKMEDTFFWIKETEYFRGSRSLQRTFFRSAISIQRYEEAISILEILSNHGIEEIPSGSLQDLCKCFVREYNAGKYVELLDRFSTVVLKCSSRIYSKETRDELRHFFQCNAVDTTALDFVGSLERTRGSTFIFGDRSHLEGIVTSATDIDKAASALLHKGYWKASLELLKRLLEVKPLNENEEVLIEAARVSLGSWKTAILFIA
;
A
#
# COMPACT_ATOMS: atom_id res chain seq x y z
N MET A 1 25.33 8.43 39.41
CA MET A 1 26.42 9.38 39.09
C MET A 1 26.67 9.28 37.59
N HIS A 2 25.99 10.11 36.79
CA HIS A 2 26.14 10.12 35.33
C HIS A 2 27.56 10.58 34.94
N ARG A 3 28.17 9.98 33.92
CA ARG A 3 29.49 10.36 33.41
C ARG A 3 29.37 11.56 32.46
N TRP A 4 29.20 12.74 33.05
CA TRP A 4 28.97 14.02 32.36
C TRP A 4 30.14 14.55 31.52
N ASP A 5 31.33 13.96 31.63
CA ASP A 5 32.55 14.44 30.94
C ASP A 5 32.50 14.34 29.41
N ALA A 6 31.44 13.75 28.84
CA ALA A 6 31.26 13.64 27.39
C ALA A 6 30.81 14.95 26.71
N PHE A 7 30.30 15.94 27.44
CA PHE A 7 29.82 17.19 26.87
C PHE A 7 30.65 18.40 27.32
N LYS A 8 31.42 18.97 26.39
CA LYS A 8 31.93 20.33 26.58
C LYS A 8 30.77 21.31 26.47
N PRO A 9 30.63 22.30 27.37
CA PRO A 9 29.59 23.32 27.27
C PRO A 9 29.77 24.10 25.98
N LEU A 10 28.81 23.97 25.06
CA LEU A 10 28.76 24.75 23.84
C LEU A 10 27.94 26.02 24.09
N VAL A 11 28.69 27.12 24.16
CA VAL A 11 28.30 28.47 23.72
C VAL A 11 27.61 29.38 24.76
N SER A 12 28.43 30.32 25.23
CA SER A 12 28.07 31.62 25.77
C SER A 12 27.65 32.59 24.65
N SER A 13 26.39 32.59 24.24
CA SER A 13 25.73 33.77 23.63
C SER A 13 24.26 33.48 23.28
N LEU A 14 23.35 33.76 24.23
CA LEU A 14 21.91 33.72 23.97
C LEU A 14 21.50 34.96 23.17
N CYS A 15 21.27 34.79 21.87
CA CYS A 15 20.80 35.84 20.96
C CYS A 15 19.26 35.86 20.88
N LYS A 16 18.63 37.03 20.95
CA LYS A 16 17.16 37.27 20.96
C LYS A 16 16.46 37.07 19.59
N LYS A 17 16.86 36.09 18.78
CA LYS A 17 16.13 35.74 17.54
C LYS A 17 15.23 34.53 17.78
N LYS A 18 14.19 34.35 16.94
CA LYS A 18 13.26 33.19 16.93
C LYS A 18 14.02 31.93 17.35
N PRO A 19 13.49 31.10 18.27
CA PRO A 19 14.25 30.03 18.90
C PRO A 19 14.91 29.19 17.81
N SER A 20 16.22 29.36 17.65
CA SER A 20 16.98 28.57 16.71
C SER A 20 17.04 27.15 17.26
N TRP A 21 17.26 26.17 16.39
CA TRP A 21 17.55 24.80 16.80
C TRP A 21 18.71 24.72 17.79
N GLU A 22 19.70 25.60 17.66
CA GLU A 22 20.81 25.74 18.61
C GLU A 22 20.29 26.16 20.00
N THR A 23 19.38 27.14 20.09
CA THR A 23 18.77 27.55 21.36
C THR A 23 17.93 26.43 21.97
N ALA A 24 17.19 25.67 21.15
CA ALA A 24 16.39 24.54 21.62
C ALA A 24 17.30 23.44 22.18
N ILE A 25 18.34 23.04 21.47
CA ILE A 25 19.32 22.04 21.94
C ILE A 25 20.07 22.55 23.17
N ALA A 26 20.50 23.82 23.18
CA ALA A 26 21.16 24.39 24.34
C ALA A 26 20.25 24.39 25.57
N HIS A 27 18.95 24.71 25.41
CA HIS A 27 17.97 24.61 26.48
C HIS A 27 17.81 23.17 26.96
N TYR A 28 17.69 22.20 26.05
CA TYR A 28 17.62 20.78 26.41
C TYR A 28 18.88 20.30 27.12
N GLN A 29 20.06 20.67 26.61
CA GLN A 29 21.33 20.39 27.25
C GLN A 29 21.36 21.00 28.65
N ARG A 30 20.88 22.23 28.83
CA ARG A 30 20.80 22.86 30.15
C ARG A 30 19.88 22.12 31.11
N SER A 31 18.65 21.83 30.69
CA SER A 31 17.66 21.15 31.53
C SER A 31 18.12 19.74 31.90
N LEU A 32 18.68 19.00 30.94
CA LEU A 32 19.14 17.63 31.16
C LEU A 32 20.46 17.58 31.93
N VAL A 33 21.45 18.41 31.54
CA VAL A 33 22.83 18.37 32.05
C VAL A 33 23.03 19.17 33.32
N GLU A 34 22.49 20.39 33.38
CA GLU A 34 22.76 21.31 34.49
C GLU A 34 21.76 21.12 35.63
N VAL A 35 20.52 20.70 35.35
CA VAL A 35 19.46 20.55 36.38
C VAL A 35 19.31 19.10 36.89
N GLY A 36 19.91 18.12 36.20
CA GLY A 36 19.93 16.72 36.64
C GLY A 36 18.59 16.00 36.52
N SER A 37 17.72 16.41 35.58
CA SER A 37 16.48 15.68 35.28
C SER A 37 16.78 14.26 34.77
N SER A 38 15.93 13.29 35.11
CA SER A 38 15.98 11.94 34.53
C SER A 38 15.93 12.02 33.01
N LEU A 39 16.91 11.41 32.35
CA LEU A 39 16.84 11.20 30.91
C LEU A 39 15.83 10.07 30.65
N GLU A 40 14.94 10.32 29.70
CA GLU A 40 13.80 9.43 29.40
C GLU A 40 13.63 9.31 27.88
N LEU A 41 12.83 8.34 27.44
CA LEU A 41 12.57 8.08 26.03
C LEU A 41 12.05 9.33 25.28
N GLU A 42 11.21 10.13 25.92
CA GLU A 42 10.69 11.38 25.35
C GLU A 42 11.82 12.34 24.96
N HIS A 43 12.88 12.42 25.78
CA HIS A 43 14.02 13.28 25.51
C HIS A 43 14.76 12.82 24.25
N ALA A 44 14.96 11.51 24.09
CA ALA A 44 15.55 10.94 22.88
C ALA A 44 14.73 11.24 21.63
N GLN A 45 13.40 11.12 21.71
CA GLN A 45 12.49 11.43 20.61
C GLN A 45 12.52 12.93 20.25
N ARG A 46 12.45 13.83 21.24
CA ARG A 46 12.46 15.28 21.03
C ARG A 46 13.77 15.76 20.41
N ILE A 47 14.90 15.26 20.90
CA ILE A 47 16.22 15.58 20.31
C ILE A 47 16.30 15.06 18.88
N ALA A 48 15.89 13.81 18.64
CA ALA A 48 15.88 13.26 17.28
C ALA A 48 15.01 14.08 16.32
N LEU A 49 13.81 14.52 16.75
CA LEU A 49 12.94 15.39 15.96
C LEU A 49 13.60 16.73 15.59
N LEU A 50 14.37 17.33 16.50
CA LEU A 50 15.11 18.56 16.22
C LEU A 50 16.13 18.34 15.09
N PHE A 51 16.87 17.23 15.12
CA PHE A 51 17.84 16.85 14.07
C PHE A 51 17.18 16.39 12.77
N LEU A 52 15.95 15.89 12.80
CA LEU A 52 15.18 15.55 11.59
C LEU A 52 14.61 16.80 10.90
N LYS A 53 14.25 17.83 11.67
CA LYS A 53 13.68 19.09 11.14
C LYS A 53 14.74 20.09 10.67
N GLN A 54 15.95 20.04 11.23
CA GLN A 54 17.02 20.98 10.90
C GLN A 54 18.37 20.27 10.72
N ASN A 55 19.21 20.79 9.83
CA ASN A 55 20.55 20.26 9.58
C ASN A 55 21.49 20.60 10.75
N GLY A 56 21.39 19.82 11.82
CA GLY A 56 22.33 19.84 12.94
C GLY A 56 23.71 19.27 12.59
N VAL A 57 24.68 19.43 13.49
CA VAL A 57 26.04 18.88 13.31
C VAL A 57 26.03 17.37 13.63
N PRO A 58 26.49 16.49 12.73
CA PRO A 58 26.52 15.04 12.96
C PRO A 58 27.27 14.64 14.25
N GLY A 59 28.35 15.35 14.59
CA GLY A 59 29.11 15.14 15.82
C GLY A 59 28.27 15.31 17.09
N GLN A 60 27.34 16.28 17.12
CA GLN A 60 26.45 16.49 18.27
C GLN A 60 25.41 15.37 18.38
N LEU A 61 24.82 14.96 17.25
CA LEU A 61 23.85 13.86 17.23
C LEU A 61 24.48 12.54 17.73
N SER A 62 25.70 12.24 17.28
CA SER A 62 26.46 11.09 17.75
C SER A 62 26.74 11.12 19.25
N SER A 63 27.04 12.30 19.82
CA SER A 63 27.20 12.46 21.27
C SER A 63 25.89 12.24 22.03
N TRP A 64 24.76 12.74 21.53
CA TRP A 64 23.44 12.49 22.12
C TRP A 64 23.06 11.01 22.06
N ALA A 65 23.20 10.35 20.92
CA ALA A 65 22.92 8.93 20.77
C ALA A 65 23.75 8.08 21.75
N ARG A 66 25.02 8.44 21.93
CA ARG A 66 25.92 7.76 22.88
C ARG A 66 25.52 8.01 24.32
N LEU A 67 25.11 9.23 24.67
CA LEU A 67 24.60 9.56 26.00
C LEU A 67 23.37 8.72 26.32
N PHE A 68 22.39 8.68 25.42
CA PHE A 68 21.19 7.87 25.62
C PHE A 68 21.49 6.38 25.75
N SER A 69 22.46 5.88 24.97
CA SER A 69 22.93 4.50 25.09
C SER A 69 23.67 4.21 26.40
N PHE A 70 24.41 5.17 26.96
CA PHE A 70 25.10 5.00 28.25
C PHE A 70 24.14 5.08 29.44
N GLU A 71 23.04 5.80 29.26
CA GLU A 71 21.99 5.97 30.27
C GLU A 71 20.89 4.92 30.14
N ASP A 72 21.16 3.83 29.39
CA ASP A 72 20.27 2.70 29.15
C ASP A 72 18.86 3.09 28.66
N ILE A 73 18.76 4.21 27.93
CA ILE A 73 17.48 4.66 27.37
C ILE A 73 17.14 3.80 26.17
N PRO A 74 15.89 3.30 26.06
CA PRO A 74 15.46 2.52 24.91
C PRO A 74 15.72 3.25 23.59
N THR A 75 16.27 2.51 22.62
CA THR A 75 16.50 3.05 21.28
C THR A 75 15.16 3.38 20.63
N CYS A 76 15.02 4.59 20.09
CA CYS A 76 13.80 5.01 19.41
C CYS A 76 14.00 5.18 17.90
N SER A 77 12.94 4.88 17.13
CA SER A 77 12.95 4.96 15.66
C SER A 77 13.39 6.34 15.14
N LEU A 78 12.99 7.42 15.81
CA LEU A 78 13.37 8.78 15.43
C LEU A 78 14.88 9.00 15.50
N MET A 79 15.53 8.49 16.55
CA MET A 79 16.98 8.62 16.71
C MET A 79 17.72 7.87 15.62
N LEU A 80 17.28 6.65 15.31
CA LEU A 80 17.84 5.85 14.21
C LEU A 80 17.69 6.56 12.87
N LYS A 81 16.51 7.13 12.58
CA LYS A 81 16.26 7.90 11.36
C LYS A 81 17.14 9.13 11.26
N ALA A 82 17.26 9.89 12.35
CA ALA A 82 18.11 11.07 12.40
C ALA A 82 19.56 10.70 12.09
N LEU A 83 20.08 9.63 12.70
CA LEU A 83 21.44 9.17 12.44
C LEU A 83 21.64 8.78 10.97
N VAL A 84 20.69 8.08 10.36
CA VAL A 84 20.75 7.71 8.93
C VAL A 84 20.77 8.94 8.03
N ARG A 85 19.88 9.91 8.26
CA ARG A 85 19.81 11.16 7.45
C ARG A 85 21.05 12.03 7.57
N HIS A 86 21.79 11.90 8.67
CA HIS A 86 23.04 12.62 8.93
C HIS A 86 24.29 11.81 8.54
N ASP A 87 24.16 10.76 7.70
CA ASP A 87 25.24 9.86 7.25
C ASP A 87 25.98 9.12 8.40
N LEU A 88 25.31 8.97 9.54
CA LEU A 88 25.78 8.20 10.70
C LEU A 88 25.12 6.82 10.75
N TRP A 89 24.83 6.23 9.59
CA TRP A 89 24.12 4.96 9.47
C TRP A 89 24.83 3.80 10.20
N ARG A 90 26.17 3.79 10.26
CA ARG A 90 26.93 2.80 11.05
C ARG A 90 26.58 2.89 12.53
N SER A 91 26.51 4.12 13.06
CA SER A 91 26.12 4.37 14.44
C SER A 91 24.66 3.98 14.69
N ALA A 92 23.77 4.22 13.73
CA ALA A 92 22.37 3.80 13.80
C ALA A 92 22.25 2.27 13.91
N ILE A 93 22.92 1.54 13.00
CA ILE A 93 22.92 0.07 13.01
C ILE A 93 23.52 -0.46 14.31
N ASN A 94 24.68 0.08 14.74
CA ASN A 94 25.29 -0.35 15.99
C ASN A 94 24.35 -0.12 17.17
N LEU A 95 23.78 1.09 17.31
CA LEU A 95 22.85 1.43 18.38
C LEU A 95 21.66 0.47 18.43
N TRP A 96 21.08 0.15 17.28
CA TRP A 96 20.01 -0.84 17.19
C TRP A 96 20.47 -2.27 17.53
N VAL A 97 21.66 -2.70 17.07
CA VAL A 97 22.21 -4.03 17.40
C VAL A 97 22.44 -4.20 18.92
N TRP A 98 22.77 -3.12 19.64
CA TRP A 98 22.94 -3.16 21.10
C TRP A 98 21.62 -3.41 21.84
N ASN A 99 20.49 -2.96 21.30
CA ASN A 99 19.16 -3.23 21.85
C ASN A 99 18.17 -3.55 20.72
N PRO A 100 18.23 -4.76 20.15
CA PRO A 100 17.47 -5.10 18.95
C PRO A 100 15.98 -5.16 19.28
N ASN A 101 15.21 -4.36 18.58
CA ASN A 101 13.76 -4.32 18.64
C ASN A 101 13.18 -4.36 17.22
N ASP A 102 12.08 -5.08 17.03
CA ASP A 102 11.52 -5.36 15.71
C ASP A 102 10.89 -4.11 15.07
N ALA A 103 10.11 -3.33 15.82
CA ALA A 103 9.47 -2.09 15.35
C ALA A 103 10.52 -1.01 14.98
N THR A 104 11.55 -0.84 15.80
CA THR A 104 12.66 0.07 15.50
C THR A 104 13.55 -0.47 14.37
N GLY A 105 13.70 -1.79 14.26
CA GLY A 105 14.41 -2.46 13.18
C GLY A 105 13.73 -2.28 11.82
N GLU A 106 12.40 -2.40 11.78
CA GLU A 106 11.57 -2.02 10.64
C GLU A 106 11.83 -0.56 10.26
N ALA A 107 11.67 0.37 11.21
CA ALA A 107 11.88 1.79 10.94
C ALA A 107 13.29 2.11 10.39
N LEU A 108 14.32 1.44 10.91
CA LEU A 108 15.70 1.56 10.43
C LEU A 108 15.87 1.01 9.01
N ILE A 109 15.33 -0.18 8.72
CA ILE A 109 15.38 -0.81 7.40
C ILE A 109 14.85 0.14 6.33
N ASP A 110 13.71 0.75 6.61
CA ASP A 110 13.03 1.61 5.66
C ASP A 110 13.72 2.95 5.46
N GLU A 111 14.29 3.55 6.51
CA GLU A 111 15.07 4.78 6.35
C GLU A 111 16.35 4.52 5.56
N LEU A 112 17.03 3.39 5.83
CA LEU A 112 18.19 2.97 5.04
C LEU A 112 17.82 2.79 3.56
N ALA A 113 16.69 2.16 3.26
CA ALA A 113 16.24 1.95 1.89
C ALA A 113 15.82 3.26 1.21
N PHE A 114 15.18 4.17 1.95
CA PHE A 114 14.86 5.51 1.48
C PHE A 114 16.14 6.28 1.07
N CYS A 115 17.23 6.11 1.80
CA CYS A 115 18.55 6.64 1.46
C CYS A 115 19.33 5.78 0.44
N ASN A 116 18.69 4.83 -0.26
CA ASN A 116 19.30 3.90 -1.21
C ASN A 116 20.39 2.97 -0.63
N MET A 117 20.43 2.77 0.69
CA MET A 117 21.37 1.90 1.39
C MET A 117 20.86 0.44 1.46
N TRP A 118 20.55 -0.14 0.30
CA TRP A 118 19.93 -1.46 0.18
C TRP A 118 20.73 -2.59 0.85
N LYS A 119 22.06 -2.58 0.74
CA LYS A 119 22.93 -3.61 1.36
C LYS A 119 22.81 -3.58 2.89
N GLN A 120 22.72 -2.39 3.46
CA GLN A 120 22.57 -2.16 4.89
C GLN A 120 21.17 -2.54 5.36
N SER A 121 20.12 -2.22 4.60
CA SER A 121 18.76 -2.68 4.89
C SER A 121 18.68 -4.22 4.92
N ILE A 122 19.32 -4.90 3.96
CA ILE A 122 19.41 -6.37 3.95
C ILE A 122 20.19 -6.88 5.17
N TYR A 123 21.28 -6.22 5.56
CA TYR A 123 22.03 -6.58 6.75
C TYR A 123 21.19 -6.51 8.03
N VAL A 124 20.45 -5.40 8.24
CA VAL A 124 19.54 -5.27 9.40
C VAL A 124 18.45 -6.34 9.37
N LEU A 125 17.89 -6.62 8.19
CA LEU A 125 16.92 -7.70 8.02
C LEU A 125 17.51 -9.07 8.39
N GLN A 126 18.75 -9.36 8.01
CA GLN A 126 19.46 -10.58 8.40
C GLN A 126 19.67 -10.67 9.91
N GLN A 127 20.03 -9.56 10.57
CA GLN A 127 20.18 -9.53 12.02
C GLN A 127 18.86 -9.77 12.77
N LEU A 128 17.74 -9.20 12.29
CA LEU A 128 16.41 -9.49 12.82
C LEU A 128 16.13 -11.00 12.80
N ILE A 129 16.44 -11.66 11.67
CA ILE A 129 16.25 -13.09 11.49
C ILE A 129 17.17 -13.92 12.41
N MET A 130 18.42 -13.50 12.61
CA MET A 130 19.41 -14.24 13.40
C MET A 130 19.17 -14.18 14.91
N ASN A 131 18.53 -13.13 15.42
CA ASN A 131 18.30 -12.95 16.87
C ASN A 131 17.17 -13.82 17.46
N GLU A 132 16.70 -14.84 16.76
CA GLU A 132 15.71 -15.78 17.30
C GLU A 132 16.29 -16.67 18.40
N LYS A 133 15.73 -16.58 19.61
CA LYS A 133 15.74 -17.70 20.57
C LYS A 133 14.64 -18.67 20.13
N PHE A 134 15.01 -19.90 19.78
CA PHE A 134 14.07 -20.97 19.44
C PHE A 134 13.08 -21.20 20.59
N TYR A 135 11.87 -20.67 20.47
CA TYR A 135 10.71 -21.26 21.14
C TYR A 135 10.03 -22.17 20.13
N SER A 136 10.40 -23.46 20.18
CA SER A 136 9.60 -24.52 19.59
C SER A 136 8.29 -24.60 20.39
N ASP A 137 7.27 -23.89 19.95
CA ASP A 137 5.87 -24.27 20.12
C ASP A 137 5.03 -23.15 19.53
N SER A 138 4.70 -23.29 18.25
CA SER A 138 3.63 -22.54 17.60
C SER A 138 2.28 -22.98 18.18
N LYS A 139 2.03 -22.72 19.47
CA LYS A 139 0.67 -22.58 19.97
C LYS A 139 0.27 -21.16 19.64
N LYS A 140 -0.63 -21.03 18.66
CA LYS A 140 -1.43 -19.84 18.34
C LYS A 140 -1.44 -18.87 19.52
N THR A 141 -0.53 -17.90 19.52
CA THR A 141 -0.73 -16.67 20.27
C THR A 141 -1.83 -15.96 19.52
N ILE A 142 -3.06 -16.31 19.91
CA ILE A 142 -4.17 -15.35 19.89
C ILE A 142 -3.53 -14.09 20.43
N THR A 143 -3.55 -13.04 19.61
CA THR A 143 -3.27 -11.66 20.01
C THR A 143 -4.10 -11.39 21.25
N GLY A 144 -3.54 -11.73 22.41
CA GLY A 144 -3.91 -11.10 23.64
C GLY A 144 -3.46 -9.68 23.40
N ASP A 145 -4.41 -8.83 23.02
CA ASP A 145 -4.33 -7.41 23.32
C ASP A 145 -3.62 -7.33 24.66
N ILE A 146 -2.47 -6.66 24.67
CA ILE A 146 -1.70 -6.35 25.88
C ILE A 146 -2.76 -6.06 26.92
N ILE A 147 -2.86 -6.92 27.93
CA ILE A 147 -3.81 -6.72 29.02
C ILE A 147 -3.44 -5.33 29.52
N GLU A 148 -4.27 -4.34 29.22
CA GLU A 148 -4.24 -3.09 29.95
C GLU A 148 -4.41 -3.54 31.38
N GLU A 149 -3.32 -3.59 32.14
CA GLU A 149 -3.37 -3.85 33.56
C GLU A 149 -4.09 -2.64 34.15
N LYS A 150 -5.42 -2.73 34.23
CA LYS A 150 -6.31 -1.64 34.64
C LYS A 150 -6.12 -1.21 36.10
N HIS A 151 -5.13 -1.77 36.80
CA HIS A 151 -4.86 -1.50 38.20
C HIS A 151 -3.35 -1.43 38.48
N ILE A 152 -2.69 -0.45 37.88
CA ILE A 152 -1.36 -0.04 38.31
C ILE A 152 -1.50 1.36 38.95
N ASP A 153 -1.71 1.41 40.27
CA ASP A 153 -1.78 2.66 41.06
C ASP A 153 -0.39 3.26 41.34
N SER A 154 0.55 3.14 40.41
CA SER A 154 1.91 3.66 40.53
C SER A 154 2.26 4.50 39.30
N ASP A 155 2.44 5.81 39.51
CA ASP A 155 2.86 6.76 38.47
C ASP A 155 4.12 6.31 37.72
N VAL A 156 5.05 5.65 38.42
CA VAL A 156 6.30 5.11 37.85
C VAL A 156 6.00 3.97 36.87
N ALA A 157 5.07 3.09 37.22
CA ALA A 157 4.73 1.95 36.38
C ALA A 157 3.82 2.35 35.19
N LEU A 158 3.00 3.41 35.34
CA LEU A 158 2.33 4.06 34.20
C LEU A 158 3.33 4.66 33.20
N ALA A 159 4.32 5.43 33.68
CA ALA A 159 5.36 5.99 32.82
C ALA A 159 6.23 4.92 32.14
N LEU A 160 6.53 3.82 32.82
CA LEU A 160 7.22 2.66 32.24
C LEU A 160 6.35 1.95 31.18
N ASN A 161 5.05 1.82 31.42
CA ASN A 161 4.12 1.25 30.45
C ASN A 161 4.02 2.15 29.21
N ASP A 162 3.91 3.47 29.38
CA ASP A 162 3.91 4.42 28.26
C ASP A 162 5.24 4.40 27.49
N ALA A 163 6.38 4.34 28.18
CA ALA A 163 7.68 4.21 27.52
C ALA A 163 7.82 2.89 26.76
N PHE A 164 7.32 1.79 27.33
CA PHE A 164 7.29 0.47 26.69
C PHE A 164 6.37 0.47 25.46
N ARG A 165 5.16 1.04 25.57
CA ARG A 165 4.23 1.24 24.46
C ARG A 165 4.84 2.15 23.40
N LEU A 166 5.46 3.27 23.76
CA LEU A 166 6.12 4.16 22.80
C LEU A 166 7.31 3.50 22.07
N ALA A 167 8.01 2.56 22.72
CA ALA A 167 9.12 1.83 22.12
C ALA A 167 8.67 0.66 21.23
N ASN A 168 7.55 0.01 21.56
CA ASN A 168 7.14 -1.27 20.97
C ASN A 168 5.82 -1.21 20.18
N ASP A 169 4.99 -0.20 20.39
CA ASP A 169 3.68 -0.05 19.76
C ASP A 169 3.81 0.74 18.44
N PRO A 170 3.73 0.08 17.27
CA PRO A 170 3.83 0.74 15.98
C PRO A 170 2.67 1.73 15.72
N THR A 171 1.59 1.74 16.52
CA THR A 171 0.50 2.72 16.35
C THR A 171 0.87 4.14 16.80
N PHE A 172 1.90 4.29 17.66
CA PHE A 172 2.42 5.59 18.14
C PHE A 172 3.32 6.32 17.14
N ILE A 173 3.51 5.76 15.95
CA ILE A 173 4.21 6.41 14.83
C ILE A 173 3.42 7.66 14.38
N PRO A 174 4.02 8.87 14.39
CA PRO A 174 3.37 10.11 13.96
C PRO A 174 2.77 10.00 12.55
N PRO A 175 1.64 10.66 12.24
CA PRO A 175 1.03 10.63 10.91
C PRO A 175 1.97 11.01 9.77
N GLU A 176 2.93 11.91 10.00
CA GLU A 176 3.96 12.29 9.04
C GLU A 176 4.91 11.14 8.66
N GLU A 177 4.92 10.08 9.47
CA GLU A 177 5.67 8.84 9.23
C GLU A 177 4.77 7.69 8.71
N ARG A 178 3.44 7.86 8.68
CA ARG A 178 2.50 6.84 8.15
C ARG A 178 2.63 6.76 6.62
N ARG A 179 3.14 5.62 6.14
CA ARG A 179 3.82 5.40 4.84
C ARG A 179 2.92 5.20 3.61
N ARG A 180 3.59 5.14 2.45
CA ARG A 180 3.05 4.72 1.13
C ARG A 180 3.32 3.25 0.71
N ARG A 181 4.18 2.47 1.40
CA ARG A 181 4.39 0.99 1.32
C ARG A 181 5.61 0.61 2.19
N GLY A 182 5.65 -0.59 2.76
CA GLY A 182 6.78 -1.13 3.55
C GLY A 182 7.92 -1.68 2.70
N THR A 183 9.18 -1.48 3.13
CA THR A 183 10.37 -1.91 2.37
C THR A 183 10.70 -3.40 2.60
N ILE A 184 10.30 -3.98 3.74
CA ILE A 184 10.65 -5.37 4.08
C ILE A 184 10.22 -6.37 2.98
N PRO A 185 8.98 -6.36 2.46
CA PRO A 185 8.58 -7.27 1.39
C PRO A 185 9.43 -7.08 0.11
N HIS A 186 9.84 -5.84 -0.19
CA HIS A 186 10.72 -5.54 -1.32
C HIS A 186 12.12 -6.14 -1.12
N LEU A 187 12.70 -6.02 0.08
CA LEU A 187 14.00 -6.60 0.40
C LEU A 187 14.01 -8.11 0.29
N VAL A 188 12.94 -8.78 0.74
CA VAL A 188 12.82 -10.24 0.57
C VAL A 188 12.75 -10.61 -0.91
N ASN A 189 12.03 -9.83 -1.73
CA ASN A 189 11.98 -10.06 -3.17
C ASN A 189 13.34 -9.84 -3.86
N THR A 190 14.12 -8.86 -3.41
CA THR A 190 15.49 -8.61 -3.90
C THR A 190 16.46 -9.69 -3.44
N ALA A 191 16.33 -10.20 -2.21
CA ALA A 191 17.18 -11.26 -1.66
C ALA A 191 16.89 -12.63 -2.31
N PHE A 192 15.64 -12.87 -2.71
CA PHE A 192 15.20 -14.12 -3.36
C PHE A 192 14.51 -13.83 -4.70
N PRO A 193 15.24 -13.45 -5.75
CA PRO A 193 14.62 -13.07 -7.03
C PRO A 193 14.16 -14.26 -7.87
N LEU A 194 14.74 -15.45 -7.66
CA LEU A 194 14.46 -16.61 -8.51
C LEU A 194 13.14 -17.29 -8.12
N LYS A 195 12.40 -17.78 -9.12
CA LYS A 195 11.19 -18.58 -8.89
C LYS A 195 11.48 -19.82 -8.03
N SER A 196 12.63 -20.48 -8.21
CA SER A 196 13.05 -21.65 -7.43
C SER A 196 13.29 -21.37 -5.94
N GLN A 197 13.42 -20.09 -5.54
CA GLN A 197 13.66 -19.69 -4.16
C GLN A 197 12.36 -19.35 -3.41
N TRP A 198 11.20 -19.61 -4.01
CA TRP A 198 9.89 -19.25 -3.45
C TRP A 198 9.71 -19.75 -2.02
N GLN A 199 10.11 -20.99 -1.71
CA GLN A 199 9.90 -21.59 -0.38
C GLN A 199 10.67 -20.85 0.71
N ARG A 200 11.92 -20.45 0.42
CA ARG A 200 12.74 -19.66 1.35
C ARG A 200 12.16 -18.27 1.55
N ALA A 201 11.69 -17.64 0.46
CA ALA A 201 11.07 -16.32 0.52
C ALA A 201 9.78 -16.34 1.35
N ILE A 202 8.87 -17.32 1.13
CA ILE A 202 7.63 -17.45 1.88
C ILE A 202 7.91 -17.73 3.35
N SER A 203 8.79 -18.69 3.65
CA SER A 203 9.16 -19.00 5.03
C SER A 203 9.67 -17.76 5.76
N LEU A 204 10.48 -16.93 5.09
CA LEU A 204 10.94 -15.68 5.66
C LEU A 204 9.81 -14.65 5.85
N LEU A 205 8.95 -14.44 4.85
CA LEU A 205 7.85 -13.48 4.94
C LEU A 205 6.87 -13.83 6.07
N VAL A 206 6.52 -15.11 6.20
CA VAL A 206 5.65 -15.60 7.27
C VAL A 206 6.32 -15.41 8.63
N ARG A 207 7.59 -15.81 8.77
CA ARG A 207 8.36 -15.59 10.01
C ARG A 207 8.44 -14.11 10.41
N LEU A 208 8.64 -13.21 9.44
CA LEU A 208 8.66 -11.77 9.71
C LEU A 208 7.26 -11.24 10.08
N SER A 209 6.19 -11.85 9.56
CA SER A 209 4.82 -11.45 9.87
C SER A 209 4.38 -11.78 11.30
N GLU A 210 5.00 -12.79 11.91
CA GLU A 210 4.74 -13.25 13.28
C GLU A 210 5.45 -12.38 14.34
N ARG A 211 6.21 -11.38 13.93
CA ARG A 211 7.00 -10.49 14.79
C ARG A 211 6.22 -9.26 15.25
N ASP A 212 6.83 -8.54 16.20
CA ASP A 212 6.35 -7.25 16.71
C ASP A 212 6.62 -6.12 15.71
N ILE A 213 5.98 -6.22 14.54
CA ILE A 213 6.01 -5.23 13.46
C ILE A 213 4.65 -4.56 13.28
N SER A 214 4.62 -3.48 12.50
CA SER A 214 3.37 -2.77 12.19
C SER A 214 2.33 -3.67 11.50
N SER A 215 1.04 -3.44 11.78
CA SER A 215 -0.07 -4.19 11.16
C SER A 215 -0.09 -4.04 9.63
N ASP A 216 0.28 -2.87 9.12
CA ASP A 216 0.36 -2.61 7.69
C ASP A 216 1.49 -3.40 7.05
N THR A 217 2.68 -3.44 7.67
CA THR A 217 3.78 -4.27 7.17
C THR A 217 3.48 -5.75 7.30
N ARG A 218 2.85 -6.20 8.39
CA ARG A 218 2.39 -7.58 8.56
C ARG A 218 1.47 -7.99 7.41
N LYS A 219 0.48 -7.16 7.10
CA LYS A 219 -0.43 -7.36 5.98
C LYS A 219 0.32 -7.44 4.64
N GLU A 220 1.24 -6.51 4.37
CA GLU A 220 2.03 -6.53 3.12
C GLU A 220 2.94 -7.77 3.00
N LEU A 221 3.52 -8.24 4.10
CA LEU A 221 4.30 -9.48 4.10
C LEU A 221 3.44 -10.68 3.72
N LEU A 222 2.23 -10.76 4.28
CA LEU A 222 1.26 -11.82 3.97
C LEU A 222 0.74 -11.70 2.53
N ASP A 223 0.48 -10.48 2.03
CA ASP A 223 0.12 -10.21 0.62
C ASP A 223 1.19 -10.80 -0.33
N VAL A 224 2.47 -10.53 -0.06
CA VAL A 224 3.57 -11.00 -0.89
C VAL A 224 3.77 -12.51 -0.74
N ALA A 225 3.65 -13.05 0.47
CA ALA A 225 3.74 -14.50 0.70
C ALA A 225 2.65 -15.25 -0.08
N ALA A 226 1.40 -14.77 -0.06
CA ALA A 226 0.28 -15.32 -0.82
C ALA A 226 0.58 -15.30 -2.32
N ALA A 227 1.03 -14.16 -2.81
CA ALA A 227 1.37 -14.02 -4.22
C ALA A 227 2.49 -14.98 -4.62
N ARG A 228 3.55 -15.14 -3.81
CA ARG A 228 4.62 -16.09 -4.15
C ARG A 228 4.13 -17.54 -4.13
N LEU A 229 3.27 -17.91 -3.18
CA LEU A 229 2.68 -19.25 -3.12
C LEU A 229 1.84 -19.57 -4.38
N ALA A 230 0.98 -18.64 -4.78
CA ALA A 230 0.14 -18.79 -5.97
C ALA A 230 0.95 -18.72 -7.28
N TYR A 231 1.71 -17.65 -7.49
CA TYR A 231 2.31 -17.33 -8.80
C TYR A 231 3.66 -18.01 -9.05
N GLN A 232 4.44 -18.32 -8.01
CA GLN A 232 5.76 -18.96 -8.17
C GLN A 232 5.72 -20.44 -7.85
N ALA A 233 5.06 -20.83 -6.76
CA ALA A 233 4.97 -22.24 -6.36
C ALA A 233 3.86 -23.01 -7.11
N GLY A 234 2.87 -22.29 -7.66
CA GLY A 234 1.70 -22.90 -8.30
C GLY A 234 0.75 -23.58 -7.31
N LYS A 235 0.86 -23.29 -6.02
CA LYS A 235 0.09 -23.91 -4.93
C LYS A 235 -1.24 -23.18 -4.72
N MET A 236 -2.11 -23.23 -5.73
CA MET A 236 -3.37 -22.46 -5.75
C MET A 236 -4.33 -22.90 -4.64
N GLU A 237 -4.46 -24.21 -4.40
CA GLU A 237 -5.35 -24.75 -3.36
C GLU A 237 -4.88 -24.36 -1.95
N ASP A 238 -3.59 -24.58 -1.63
CA ASP A 238 -3.00 -24.17 -0.35
C ASP A 238 -3.16 -22.65 -0.14
N THR A 239 -2.93 -21.85 -1.19
CA THR A 239 -3.09 -20.39 -1.13
C THR A 239 -4.53 -19.99 -0.84
N PHE A 240 -5.51 -20.67 -1.46
CA PHE A 240 -6.93 -20.39 -1.24
C PHE A 240 -7.32 -20.60 0.22
N PHE A 241 -6.97 -21.75 0.80
CA PHE A 241 -7.30 -22.04 2.20
C PHE A 241 -6.54 -21.13 3.16
N TRP A 242 -5.25 -20.90 2.91
CA TRP A 242 -4.43 -20.03 3.74
C TRP A 242 -4.98 -18.60 3.81
N ILE A 243 -5.32 -17.99 2.67
CA ILE A 243 -5.89 -16.63 2.66
C ILE A 243 -7.22 -16.57 3.43
N LYS A 244 -8.06 -17.62 3.34
CA LYS A 244 -9.35 -17.68 4.06
C LYS A 244 -9.18 -17.64 5.58
N GLU A 245 -8.06 -18.17 6.08
CA GLU A 245 -7.72 -18.15 7.51
C GLU A 245 -7.06 -16.84 7.96
N THR A 246 -6.63 -15.97 7.02
CA THR A 246 -6.01 -14.68 7.36
C THR A 246 -7.04 -13.64 7.80
N GLU A 247 -6.73 -12.93 8.89
CA GLU A 247 -7.54 -11.80 9.37
C GLU A 247 -7.58 -10.61 8.39
N TYR A 248 -6.56 -10.49 7.52
CA TYR A 248 -6.40 -9.37 6.60
C TYR A 248 -7.18 -9.51 5.28
N PHE A 249 -7.84 -10.64 5.04
CA PHE A 249 -8.52 -10.94 3.77
C PHE A 249 -9.50 -9.85 3.34
N ARG A 250 -10.33 -9.35 4.28
CA ARG A 250 -11.32 -8.30 3.98
C ARG A 250 -10.67 -6.94 3.74
N GLY A 251 -9.54 -6.67 4.37
CA GLY A 251 -8.84 -5.38 4.29
C GLY A 251 -7.82 -5.28 3.16
N SER A 252 -7.36 -6.40 2.58
CA SER A 252 -6.33 -6.42 1.54
C SER A 252 -6.87 -6.71 0.14
N ARG A 253 -6.84 -5.69 -0.73
CA ARG A 253 -7.14 -5.85 -2.16
C ARG A 253 -6.15 -6.78 -2.86
N SER A 254 -4.89 -6.82 -2.41
CA SER A 254 -3.88 -7.72 -2.98
C SER A 254 -4.14 -9.18 -2.63
N LEU A 255 -4.54 -9.49 -1.38
CA LEU A 255 -5.00 -10.83 -1.03
C LEU A 255 -6.26 -11.19 -1.80
N GLN A 256 -7.23 -10.29 -1.91
CA GLN A 256 -8.46 -10.53 -2.68
C GLN A 256 -8.17 -10.88 -4.14
N ARG A 257 -7.23 -10.18 -4.81
CA ARG A 257 -6.80 -10.54 -6.17
C ARG A 257 -6.15 -11.91 -6.26
N THR A 258 -5.30 -12.24 -5.29
CA THR A 258 -4.60 -13.54 -5.25
C THR A 258 -5.57 -14.68 -4.97
N PHE A 259 -6.50 -14.45 -4.04
CA PHE A 259 -7.61 -15.34 -3.73
C PHE A 259 -8.53 -15.54 -4.92
N PHE A 260 -8.90 -14.47 -5.63
CA PHE A 260 -9.70 -14.52 -6.86
C PHE A 260 -9.07 -15.47 -7.90
N ARG A 261 -7.78 -15.28 -8.18
CA ARG A 261 -7.04 -16.16 -9.11
C ARG A 261 -7.01 -17.61 -8.62
N SER A 262 -6.77 -17.81 -7.33
CA SER A 262 -6.72 -19.14 -6.72
C SER A 262 -8.07 -19.84 -6.86
N ALA A 263 -9.16 -19.15 -6.51
CA ALA A 263 -10.54 -19.64 -6.60
C ALA A 263 -10.91 -20.09 -8.02
N ILE A 264 -10.57 -19.29 -9.05
CA ILE A 264 -10.78 -19.68 -10.45
C ILE A 264 -10.00 -20.96 -10.79
N SER A 265 -8.73 -21.02 -10.37
CA SER A 265 -7.83 -22.14 -10.68
C SER A 265 -8.31 -23.46 -10.07
N ILE A 266 -8.93 -23.41 -8.89
CA ILE A 266 -9.49 -24.57 -8.18
C ILE A 266 -11.01 -24.73 -8.38
N GLN A 267 -11.61 -24.03 -9.35
CA GLN A 267 -13.02 -24.12 -9.73
C GLN A 267 -14.03 -23.79 -8.60
N ARG A 268 -13.64 -22.90 -7.68
CA ARG A 268 -14.49 -22.34 -6.61
C ARG A 268 -15.17 -21.06 -7.10
N TYR A 269 -16.15 -21.22 -8.00
CA TYR A 269 -16.75 -20.09 -8.72
C TYR A 269 -17.63 -19.18 -7.85
N GLU A 270 -18.30 -19.72 -6.83
CA GLU A 270 -19.09 -18.92 -5.90
C GLU A 270 -18.20 -17.91 -5.16
N GLU A 271 -17.05 -18.36 -4.67
CA GLU A 271 -16.06 -17.50 -4.02
C GLU A 271 -15.40 -16.52 -5.00
N ALA A 272 -15.12 -16.95 -6.24
CA ALA A 272 -14.59 -16.08 -7.28
C ALA A 272 -15.56 -14.94 -7.62
N ILE A 273 -16.86 -15.23 -7.78
CA ILE A 273 -17.90 -14.24 -8.05
C ILE A 273 -18.05 -13.29 -6.85
N SER A 274 -18.11 -13.82 -5.63
CA SER A 274 -18.21 -13.02 -4.41
C SER A 274 -17.05 -12.02 -4.27
N ILE A 275 -15.84 -12.42 -4.67
CA ILE A 275 -14.67 -11.54 -4.62
C ILE A 275 -14.68 -10.52 -5.75
N LEU A 276 -15.17 -10.89 -6.92
CA LEU A 276 -15.37 -9.94 -8.01
C LEU A 276 -16.41 -8.87 -7.63
N GLU A 277 -17.48 -9.25 -6.91
CA GLU A 277 -18.47 -8.31 -6.35
C GLU A 277 -17.78 -7.30 -5.42
N ILE A 278 -16.96 -7.79 -4.48
CA ILE A 278 -16.18 -6.95 -3.54
C ILE A 278 -15.23 -6.02 -4.30
N LEU A 279 -14.40 -6.54 -5.21
CA LEU A 279 -13.43 -5.73 -5.97
C LEU A 279 -14.14 -4.68 -6.82
N SER A 280 -15.25 -5.03 -7.47
CA SER A 280 -16.04 -4.11 -8.30
C SER A 280 -16.64 -2.94 -7.52
N ASN A 281 -16.85 -3.08 -6.20
CA ASN A 281 -17.33 -2.00 -5.33
C ASN A 281 -16.20 -1.01 -4.96
N HIS A 282 -14.95 -1.45 -4.99
CA HIS A 282 -13.79 -0.60 -4.69
C HIS A 282 -13.28 0.16 -5.92
N GLY A 283 -13.47 -0.40 -7.12
CA GLY A 283 -13.06 0.22 -8.38
C GLY A 283 -12.80 -0.84 -9.45
N ILE A 284 -13.10 -0.54 -10.71
CA ILE A 284 -12.88 -1.47 -11.83
C ILE A 284 -11.39 -1.75 -12.08
N GLU A 285 -10.51 -0.84 -11.63
CA GLU A 285 -9.05 -0.95 -11.77
C GLU A 285 -8.46 -2.08 -10.90
N GLU A 286 -9.13 -2.42 -9.80
CA GLU A 286 -8.68 -3.45 -8.86
C GLU A 286 -8.83 -4.87 -9.43
N ILE A 287 -9.59 -5.02 -10.53
CA ILE A 287 -9.92 -6.30 -11.14
C ILE A 287 -8.82 -6.70 -12.12
N PRO A 288 -8.16 -7.86 -11.93
CA PRO A 288 -7.18 -8.38 -12.86
C PRO A 288 -7.86 -8.83 -14.16
N SER A 289 -7.56 -8.17 -15.27
CA SER A 289 -8.20 -8.44 -16.57
C SER A 289 -7.98 -9.88 -17.07
N GLY A 290 -6.77 -10.43 -16.90
CA GLY A 290 -6.46 -11.82 -17.24
C GLY A 290 -7.32 -12.81 -16.46
N SER A 291 -7.35 -12.69 -15.13
CA SER A 291 -8.19 -13.55 -14.28
C SER A 291 -9.69 -13.38 -14.56
N LEU A 292 -10.16 -12.16 -14.89
CA LEU A 292 -11.56 -11.96 -15.28
C LEU A 292 -11.90 -12.72 -16.57
N GLN A 293 -11.01 -12.70 -17.58
CA GLN A 293 -11.22 -13.47 -18.80
C GLN A 293 -11.20 -14.98 -18.54
N ASP A 294 -10.28 -15.45 -17.70
CA ASP A 294 -10.22 -16.85 -17.30
C ASP A 294 -11.49 -17.30 -16.57
N LEU A 295 -12.01 -16.47 -15.66
CA LEU A 295 -13.30 -16.70 -15.00
C LEU A 295 -14.41 -16.83 -16.02
N CYS A 296 -14.54 -15.89 -16.95
CA CYS A 296 -15.61 -15.88 -17.95
C CYS A 296 -15.60 -17.17 -18.79
N LYS A 297 -14.45 -17.55 -19.35
CA LYS A 297 -14.30 -18.77 -20.16
C LYS A 297 -14.60 -20.03 -19.34
N CYS A 298 -14.07 -20.11 -18.13
CA CYS A 298 -14.28 -21.27 -17.27
C CYS A 298 -15.74 -21.39 -16.82
N PHE A 299 -16.37 -20.30 -16.41
CA PHE A 299 -17.76 -20.29 -15.94
C PHE A 299 -18.71 -20.71 -17.07
N VAL A 300 -18.57 -20.14 -18.28
CA VAL A 300 -19.39 -20.52 -19.45
C VAL A 300 -19.26 -22.01 -19.75
N ARG A 301 -18.04 -22.55 -19.70
CA ARG A 301 -17.78 -23.98 -19.91
C ARG A 301 -18.48 -24.86 -18.87
N GLU A 302 -18.34 -24.54 -17.58
CA GLU A 302 -18.96 -25.34 -16.51
C GLU A 302 -20.48 -25.20 -16.48
N TYR A 303 -21.01 -24.01 -16.81
CA TYR A 303 -22.45 -23.78 -16.94
C TYR A 303 -23.05 -24.62 -18.08
N ASN A 304 -22.39 -24.67 -19.23
CA ASN A 304 -22.82 -25.51 -20.36
C ASN A 304 -22.73 -27.02 -20.03
N ALA A 305 -21.94 -27.40 -19.03
CA ALA A 305 -21.90 -28.75 -18.48
C ALA A 305 -22.97 -29.00 -17.39
N GLY A 306 -23.88 -28.05 -17.14
CA GLY A 306 -24.97 -28.15 -16.18
C GLY A 306 -24.58 -27.86 -14.72
N LYS A 307 -23.43 -27.21 -14.48
CA LYS A 307 -22.97 -26.86 -13.12
C LYS A 307 -23.15 -25.37 -12.84
N TYR A 308 -23.30 -25.01 -11.56
CA TYR A 308 -23.33 -23.61 -11.11
C TYR A 308 -24.44 -22.77 -11.77
N VAL A 309 -25.54 -23.41 -12.15
CA VAL A 309 -26.67 -22.74 -12.84
C VAL A 309 -27.26 -21.65 -11.95
N GLU A 310 -27.31 -21.90 -10.64
CA GLU A 310 -27.75 -20.99 -9.60
C GLU A 310 -26.92 -19.70 -9.48
N LEU A 311 -25.72 -19.67 -10.05
CA LEU A 311 -24.82 -18.51 -9.97
C LEU A 311 -24.98 -17.55 -11.18
N LEU A 312 -25.80 -17.88 -12.18
CA LEU A 312 -25.91 -17.12 -13.44
C LEU A 312 -26.25 -15.64 -13.21
N ASP A 313 -27.22 -15.33 -12.35
CA ASP A 313 -27.67 -13.96 -12.11
C ASP A 313 -26.59 -13.11 -11.44
N ARG A 314 -25.87 -13.71 -10.48
CA ARG A 314 -24.75 -13.04 -9.80
C ARG A 314 -23.59 -12.83 -10.75
N PHE A 315 -23.25 -13.88 -11.52
CA PHE A 315 -22.20 -13.83 -12.52
C PHE A 315 -22.47 -12.75 -13.57
N SER A 316 -23.66 -12.74 -14.17
CA SER A 316 -24.01 -11.76 -15.20
C SER A 316 -23.95 -10.32 -14.66
N THR A 317 -24.56 -10.07 -13.50
CA THR A 317 -24.56 -8.76 -12.85
C THR A 317 -23.14 -8.23 -12.65
N VAL A 318 -22.26 -9.05 -12.07
CA VAL A 318 -20.89 -8.60 -11.77
C VAL A 318 -20.04 -8.49 -13.03
N VAL A 319 -20.17 -9.39 -14.00
CA VAL A 319 -19.40 -9.35 -15.25
C VAL A 319 -19.80 -8.15 -16.10
N LEU A 320 -21.09 -7.81 -16.18
CA LEU A 320 -21.56 -6.63 -16.90
C LEU A 320 -21.01 -5.34 -16.28
N LYS A 321 -20.97 -5.24 -14.94
CA LYS A 321 -20.35 -4.13 -14.22
C LYS A 321 -18.85 -3.99 -14.51
N CYS A 322 -18.18 -5.10 -14.83
CA CYS A 322 -16.74 -5.16 -15.09
C CYS A 322 -16.41 -5.27 -16.59
N SER A 323 -17.39 -5.10 -17.47
CA SER A 323 -17.28 -5.33 -18.92
C SER A 323 -16.16 -4.51 -19.59
N SER A 324 -15.86 -3.32 -19.08
CA SER A 324 -14.78 -2.44 -19.55
C SER A 324 -13.36 -3.03 -19.36
N ARG A 325 -13.21 -4.08 -18.53
CA ARG A 325 -11.94 -4.80 -18.29
C ARG A 325 -11.79 -6.05 -19.15
N ILE A 326 -12.80 -6.39 -19.95
CA ILE A 326 -12.78 -7.53 -20.88
C ILE A 326 -12.26 -7.06 -22.23
N TYR A 327 -10.94 -7.09 -22.38
CA TYR A 327 -10.25 -6.60 -23.58
C TYR A 327 -10.27 -7.59 -24.74
N SER A 328 -10.40 -8.89 -24.48
CA SER A 328 -10.47 -9.90 -25.53
C SER A 328 -11.82 -9.81 -26.26
N LYS A 329 -11.79 -9.51 -27.56
CA LYS A 329 -12.97 -9.52 -28.42
C LYS A 329 -13.62 -10.91 -28.44
N GLU A 330 -12.83 -11.97 -28.60
CA GLU A 330 -13.31 -13.36 -28.54
C GLU A 330 -14.10 -13.65 -27.26
N THR A 331 -13.54 -13.26 -26.11
CA THR A 331 -14.19 -13.50 -24.80
C THR A 331 -15.51 -12.73 -24.69
N ARG A 332 -15.59 -11.51 -25.21
CA ARG A 332 -16.85 -10.74 -25.22
C ARG A 332 -17.87 -11.31 -26.18
N ASP A 333 -17.45 -11.77 -27.35
CA ASP A 333 -18.35 -12.36 -28.35
C ASP A 333 -18.95 -13.68 -27.81
N GLU A 334 -18.12 -14.49 -27.14
CA GLU A 334 -18.55 -15.69 -26.40
C GLU A 334 -19.53 -15.34 -25.27
N LEU A 335 -19.21 -14.34 -24.43
CA LEU A 335 -20.11 -13.89 -23.36
C LEU A 335 -21.43 -13.33 -23.90
N ARG A 336 -21.41 -12.60 -25.02
CA ARG A 336 -22.62 -12.07 -25.65
C ARG A 336 -23.53 -13.21 -26.09
N HIS A 337 -22.98 -14.19 -26.81
CA HIS A 337 -23.73 -15.37 -27.23
C HIS A 337 -24.30 -16.13 -26.03
N PHE A 338 -23.46 -16.36 -25.00
CA PHE A 338 -23.87 -17.00 -23.76
C PHE A 338 -25.01 -16.27 -23.05
N PHE A 339 -24.92 -14.95 -22.89
CA PHE A 339 -25.97 -14.15 -22.26
C PHE A 339 -27.27 -14.13 -23.08
N GLN A 340 -27.19 -14.06 -24.41
CA GLN A 340 -28.37 -14.16 -25.28
C GLN A 340 -29.08 -15.52 -25.14
N CYS A 341 -28.32 -16.62 -25.11
CA CYS A 341 -28.86 -17.97 -24.92
C CYS A 341 -29.54 -18.14 -23.56
N ASN A 342 -29.16 -17.35 -22.56
CA ASN A 342 -29.70 -17.39 -21.20
C ASN A 342 -30.61 -16.19 -20.86
N ALA A 343 -31.11 -15.46 -21.86
CA ALA A 343 -32.00 -14.31 -21.70
C ALA A 343 -31.47 -13.18 -20.78
N VAL A 344 -30.16 -12.98 -20.75
CA VAL A 344 -29.47 -11.91 -20.01
C VAL A 344 -29.21 -10.72 -20.94
N ASP A 345 -29.39 -9.49 -20.43
CA ASP A 345 -29.14 -8.24 -21.17
C ASP A 345 -27.66 -8.09 -21.58
N THR A 346 -27.40 -7.88 -22.88
CA THR A 346 -26.05 -7.69 -23.45
C THR A 346 -25.66 -6.24 -23.67
N THR A 347 -26.53 -5.28 -23.33
CA THR A 347 -26.36 -3.85 -23.65
C THR A 347 -25.00 -3.30 -23.22
N ALA A 348 -24.48 -3.70 -22.05
CA ALA A 348 -23.17 -3.25 -21.58
C ALA A 348 -22.01 -3.78 -22.44
N LEU A 349 -22.06 -5.05 -22.86
CA LEU A 349 -21.04 -5.66 -23.74
C LEU A 349 -21.06 -5.03 -25.14
N ASP A 350 -22.26 -4.75 -25.66
CA ASP A 350 -22.46 -4.11 -26.96
C ASP A 350 -21.92 -2.68 -26.98
N PHE A 351 -22.05 -1.96 -25.86
CA PHE A 351 -21.48 -0.64 -25.71
C PHE A 351 -19.95 -0.65 -25.66
N VAL A 352 -19.32 -1.59 -24.92
CA VAL A 352 -17.84 -1.70 -24.91
C VAL A 352 -17.32 -2.05 -26.31
N GLY A 353 -18.01 -2.93 -27.04
CA GLY A 353 -17.68 -3.22 -28.43
C GLY A 353 -17.84 -1.99 -29.36
N SER A 354 -18.82 -1.12 -29.10
CA SER A 354 -19.01 0.12 -29.85
C SER A 354 -17.95 1.18 -29.54
N LEU A 355 -17.51 1.28 -28.28
CA LEU A 355 -16.40 2.14 -27.87
C LEU A 355 -15.08 1.75 -28.54
N GLU A 356 -14.82 0.48 -28.81
CA GLU A 356 -13.63 0.08 -29.58
C GLU A 356 -13.72 0.46 -31.05
N ARG A 357 -14.91 0.38 -31.65
CA ARG A 357 -15.13 0.83 -33.03
C ARG A 357 -14.90 2.34 -33.17
N THR A 358 -15.23 3.14 -32.15
CA THR A 358 -14.87 4.56 -32.12
C THR A 358 -13.42 4.80 -31.73
N ARG A 359 -12.79 3.95 -30.92
CA ARG A 359 -11.42 4.17 -30.40
C ARG A 359 -10.29 3.86 -31.38
N GLY A 360 -10.57 3.20 -32.51
CA GLY A 360 -9.50 2.52 -33.23
C GLY A 360 -8.89 1.41 -32.37
N SER A 361 -8.42 0.35 -32.99
CA SER A 361 -7.98 -0.85 -32.30
C SER A 361 -6.62 -0.68 -31.59
N THR A 362 -6.44 0.28 -30.68
CA THR A 362 -5.26 0.36 -29.80
C THR A 362 -5.45 1.45 -28.73
N PHE A 363 -6.15 1.12 -27.64
CA PHE A 363 -5.86 1.74 -26.34
C PHE A 363 -5.07 0.72 -25.52
N ILE A 364 -3.81 0.54 -25.91
CA ILE A 364 -2.77 0.11 -24.99
C ILE A 364 -2.63 1.30 -24.03
N PHE A 365 -2.85 1.11 -22.73
CA PHE A 365 -2.48 2.08 -21.70
C PHE A 365 -0.93 2.15 -21.55
N GLY A 366 -0.23 2.22 -22.69
CA GLY A 366 1.20 2.24 -22.87
C GLY A 366 1.47 2.85 -24.24
N ASP A 367 2.16 3.98 -24.23
CA ASP A 367 2.69 4.76 -25.35
C ASP A 367 1.71 5.35 -26.39
N ARG A 368 1.54 6.67 -26.30
CA ARG A 368 0.78 7.57 -27.18
C ARG A 368 1.41 7.78 -28.59
N SER A 369 2.37 6.99 -29.04
CA SER A 369 3.18 7.37 -30.22
C SER A 369 2.69 6.89 -31.59
N HIS A 370 1.60 6.12 -31.71
CA HIS A 370 1.21 5.51 -32.99
C HIS A 370 -0.27 5.63 -33.36
N LEU A 371 -0.82 6.84 -33.47
CA LEU A 371 -2.11 7.08 -34.15
C LEU A 371 -2.17 8.46 -34.82
N GLU A 372 -1.44 8.63 -35.93
CA GLU A 372 -1.91 9.52 -37.00
C GLU A 372 -2.85 8.67 -37.88
N GLY A 373 -4.17 8.90 -37.86
CA GLY A 373 -5.04 8.34 -38.91
C GLY A 373 -6.49 7.98 -38.58
N ILE A 374 -6.92 7.92 -37.30
CA ILE A 374 -8.35 7.72 -36.97
C ILE A 374 -8.83 8.98 -36.25
N VAL A 375 -9.41 9.90 -37.00
CA VAL A 375 -9.98 11.12 -36.42
C VAL A 375 -11.33 10.77 -35.81
N THR A 376 -11.36 10.50 -34.51
CA THR A 376 -12.61 10.56 -33.74
C THR A 376 -13.15 11.98 -33.82
N SER A 377 -14.32 12.15 -34.43
CA SER A 377 -15.00 13.43 -34.51
C SER A 377 -15.51 13.83 -33.11
N ALA A 378 -15.49 15.12 -32.78
CA ALA A 378 -16.08 15.59 -31.53
C ALA A 378 -17.57 15.21 -31.44
N THR A 379 -18.25 15.18 -32.58
CA THR A 379 -19.66 14.79 -32.72
C THR A 379 -19.93 13.35 -32.26
N ASP A 380 -19.03 12.41 -32.54
CA ASP A 380 -19.21 11.00 -32.15
C ASP A 380 -19.06 10.81 -30.64
N ILE A 381 -18.13 11.55 -30.04
CA ILE A 381 -17.92 11.54 -28.58
C ILE A 381 -19.15 12.10 -27.87
N ASP A 382 -19.69 13.21 -28.37
CA ASP A 382 -20.90 13.84 -27.84
C ASP A 382 -22.11 12.90 -27.89
N LYS A 383 -22.41 12.32 -29.06
CA LYS A 383 -23.49 11.32 -29.22
C LYS A 383 -23.35 10.13 -28.29
N ALA A 384 -22.13 9.62 -28.10
CA ALA A 384 -21.86 8.53 -27.18
C ALA A 384 -22.07 8.95 -25.71
N ALA A 385 -21.71 10.19 -25.35
CA ALA A 385 -21.93 10.74 -24.01
C ALA A 385 -23.43 10.92 -23.71
N SER A 386 -24.22 11.47 -24.65
CA SER A 386 -25.68 11.62 -24.52
C SER A 386 -26.37 10.26 -24.42
N ALA A 387 -25.97 9.29 -25.24
CA ALA A 387 -26.52 7.93 -25.16
C ALA A 387 -26.25 7.25 -23.80
N LEU A 388 -25.06 7.47 -23.21
CA LEU A 388 -24.74 7.00 -21.86
C LEU A 388 -25.58 7.69 -20.80
N LEU A 389 -25.84 8.99 -20.95
CA LEU A 389 -26.58 9.77 -19.98
C LEU A 389 -28.06 9.36 -19.97
N HIS A 390 -28.66 9.18 -21.14
CA HIS A 390 -30.03 8.64 -21.27
C HIS A 390 -30.20 7.25 -20.66
N LYS A 391 -29.11 6.47 -20.56
CA LYS A 391 -29.09 5.15 -19.91
C LYS A 391 -28.70 5.19 -18.42
N GLY A 392 -28.49 6.37 -17.84
CA GLY A 392 -28.12 6.54 -16.43
C GLY A 392 -26.62 6.38 -16.12
N TYR A 393 -25.78 6.14 -17.11
CA TYR A 393 -24.33 5.97 -16.94
C TYR A 393 -23.58 7.31 -16.89
N TRP A 394 -24.03 8.23 -16.03
CA TRP A 394 -23.56 9.61 -15.96
C TRP A 394 -22.03 9.74 -15.74
N LYS A 395 -21.41 8.84 -14.97
CA LYS A 395 -19.95 8.83 -14.75
C LYS A 395 -19.18 8.54 -16.04
N ALA A 396 -19.67 7.61 -16.85
CA ALA A 396 -19.04 7.29 -18.13
C ALA A 396 -19.27 8.42 -19.15
N SER A 397 -20.44 9.07 -19.13
CA SER A 397 -20.71 10.28 -19.93
C SER A 397 -19.73 11.40 -19.60
N LEU A 398 -19.47 11.67 -18.32
CA LEU A 398 -18.51 12.70 -17.89
C LEU A 398 -17.08 12.41 -18.36
N GLU A 399 -16.67 11.13 -18.37
CA GLU A 399 -15.35 10.75 -18.84
C GLU A 399 -15.20 10.93 -20.36
N LEU A 400 -16.26 10.70 -21.13
CA LEU A 400 -16.30 11.04 -22.56
C LEU A 400 -16.25 12.56 -22.78
N LEU A 401 -16.93 13.36 -21.97
CA LEU A 401 -16.90 14.82 -22.09
C LEU A 401 -15.51 15.40 -21.83
N LYS A 402 -14.78 14.91 -20.81
CA LYS A 402 -13.39 15.32 -20.60
C LYS A 402 -12.53 15.05 -21.83
N ARG A 403 -12.77 13.93 -22.49
CA ARG A 403 -12.05 13.50 -23.69
C ARG A 403 -12.41 14.29 -24.93
N LEU A 404 -13.63 14.84 -25.00
CA LEU A 404 -14.03 15.77 -26.04
C LEU A 404 -13.08 16.98 -26.11
N LEU A 405 -12.56 17.46 -24.98
CA LEU A 405 -11.58 18.56 -24.94
C LEU A 405 -10.22 18.20 -25.54
N GLU A 406 -9.92 16.91 -25.69
CA GLU A 406 -8.65 16.43 -26.25
C GLU A 406 -8.74 16.23 -27.77
N VAL A 407 -9.93 16.38 -28.37
CA VAL A 407 -10.15 16.20 -29.82
C VAL A 407 -9.88 17.48 -30.59
N LYS A 408 -9.24 17.36 -31.76
CA LYS A 408 -9.10 18.46 -32.71
C LYS A 408 -10.40 18.57 -33.52
N PRO A 409 -11.05 19.75 -33.59
CA PRO A 409 -12.27 19.91 -34.36
C PRO A 409 -12.03 19.62 -35.84
N LEU A 410 -12.93 18.86 -36.47
CA LEU A 410 -12.91 18.62 -37.91
C LEU A 410 -13.58 19.74 -38.73
N ASN A 411 -14.48 20.51 -38.10
CA ASN A 411 -15.22 21.60 -38.73
C ASN A 411 -15.63 22.65 -37.66
N GLU A 412 -16.18 23.78 -38.11
CA GLU A 412 -16.62 24.89 -37.24
C GLU A 412 -17.67 24.45 -36.20
N ASN A 413 -18.57 23.51 -36.55
CA ASN A 413 -19.57 23.00 -35.60
C ASN A 413 -18.91 22.23 -34.44
N GLU A 414 -17.86 21.45 -34.73
CA GLU A 414 -17.11 20.74 -33.69
C GLU A 414 -16.29 21.67 -32.82
N GLU A 415 -15.80 22.78 -33.37
CA GLU A 415 -15.11 23.81 -32.59
C GLU A 415 -16.05 24.45 -31.58
N VAL A 416 -17.28 24.79 -32.00
CA VAL A 416 -18.35 25.26 -31.10
C VAL A 416 -18.67 24.22 -30.03
N LEU A 417 -18.75 22.94 -30.40
CA LEU A 417 -19.07 21.84 -29.50
C LEU A 417 -17.98 21.63 -28.43
N ILE A 418 -16.70 21.68 -28.82
CA ILE A 418 -15.55 21.59 -27.91
C ILE A 418 -15.49 22.80 -26.97
N GLU A 419 -15.72 24.01 -27.48
CA GLU A 419 -15.68 25.23 -26.65
C GLU A 419 -16.84 25.25 -25.64
N ALA A 420 -18.05 24.86 -26.06
CA ALA A 420 -19.20 24.74 -25.16
C ALA A 420 -18.97 23.67 -24.07
N ALA A 421 -18.33 22.55 -24.40
CA ALA A 421 -17.94 21.55 -23.41
C ALA A 421 -16.86 22.03 -22.45
N ARG A 422 -15.91 22.84 -22.93
CA ARG A 422 -14.84 23.44 -22.10
C ARG A 422 -15.43 24.32 -21.02
N VAL A 423 -16.42 25.14 -21.38
CA VAL A 423 -17.18 25.98 -20.44
C VAL A 423 -17.97 25.10 -19.45
N SER A 424 -18.56 24.01 -19.94
CA SER A 424 -19.45 23.16 -19.15
C SER A 424 -18.74 22.27 -18.13
N LEU A 425 -17.46 21.93 -18.35
CA LEU A 425 -16.67 21.07 -17.45
C LEU A 425 -16.28 21.74 -16.11
N GLY A 426 -16.55 23.03 -15.93
CA GLY A 426 -16.32 23.74 -14.66
C GLY A 426 -17.09 23.16 -13.47
N SER A 427 -18.19 22.43 -13.71
CA SER A 427 -18.86 21.61 -12.70
C SER A 427 -19.44 20.35 -13.32
N TRP A 428 -19.50 19.25 -12.56
CA TRP A 428 -20.14 18.02 -13.04
C TRP A 428 -21.63 18.22 -13.40
N LYS A 429 -22.32 19.15 -12.72
CA LYS A 429 -23.73 19.46 -12.96
C LYS A 429 -23.94 20.16 -14.31
N THR A 430 -23.10 21.14 -14.63
CA THR A 430 -23.12 21.82 -15.93
C THR A 430 -22.65 20.90 -17.05
N ALA A 431 -21.68 20.02 -16.79
CA ALA A 431 -21.25 18.98 -17.72
C ALA A 431 -22.39 18.01 -18.06
N ILE A 432 -23.20 17.60 -17.09
CA ILE A 432 -24.39 16.78 -17.34
C ILE A 432 -25.45 17.56 -18.13
N LEU A 433 -25.71 18.84 -17.81
CA LEU A 433 -26.66 19.67 -18.55
C LEU A 433 -26.25 19.93 -20.00
N PHE A 434 -24.96 19.94 -20.28
CA PHE A 434 -24.44 20.05 -21.65
C PHE A 434 -24.70 18.77 -22.47
N ILE A 435 -24.54 17.61 -21.82
CA ILE A 435 -24.71 16.29 -22.46
C ILE A 435 -26.19 15.91 -22.61
N ALA A 436 -27.06 16.41 -21.72
CA ALA A 436 -28.51 16.17 -21.67
C ALA A 436 -29.26 16.98 -22.72
#